data_AF-K9LDM2-F1
#
_entry.id   AF-K9LDM2-F1
#
_cell.length_a   1.000
_cell.length_b   1.000
_cell.length_c   1.000
_cell.angle_alpha   90.00
_cell.angle_beta   90.00
_cell.angle_gamma   90.00
#
_symmetry.space_group_name_H-M   'P 1'
#
loop_
_entity.id
_entity.type
_entity.pdbx_description
1 polymer ?
#
loop_
_entity_poly.entity_id
_entity_poly.type
_entity_poly.pdbx_seq_one_letter_code
_entity_poly.pdbx_strand_id
1 'polypeptide(L)'
;QVEHLLGNRALLPSLTAPPMAESSESGGLIVFNGAMVDVGSMMTKLDKSEKAREEIEQKLIMLDAKMDEDTKAMGSMEQANKALSKELEEVKGTLGLTQETLKTTEELKTTYHRQINTCAGSLTSAVKELLATLGK
;
A
#
# COMPACT_ATOMS: atom_id res chain seq x y z
N GLN A 1 -6.07 31.91 -83.35
CA GLN A 1 -5.34 31.16 -82.30
C GLN A 1 -5.09 32.09 -81.12
N VAL A 2 -6.06 32.19 -80.20
CA VAL A 2 -5.87 32.66 -78.81
C VAL A 2 -6.98 31.97 -77.99
N GLU A 3 -6.85 30.66 -77.81
CA GLU A 3 -7.61 29.96 -76.77
C GLU A 3 -6.82 30.06 -75.46
N HIS A 4 -7.53 30.05 -74.33
CA HIS A 4 -7.00 29.86 -72.97
C HIS A 4 -6.73 31.09 -72.07
N LEU A 5 -7.59 32.13 -72.09
CA LEU A 5 -7.50 33.25 -71.11
C LEU A 5 -8.56 33.25 -70.00
N LEU A 6 -9.53 32.31 -69.98
CA LEU A 6 -10.59 32.33 -68.98
C LEU A 6 -10.46 31.30 -67.85
N GLY A 7 -9.59 30.29 -67.96
CA GLY A 7 -9.37 29.28 -66.90
C GLY A 7 -10.67 28.79 -66.23
N ASN A 8 -10.63 28.56 -64.91
CA ASN A 8 -11.80 28.11 -64.15
C ASN A 8 -12.81 29.23 -63.85
N ARG A 9 -12.63 30.46 -64.37
CA ARG A 9 -13.52 31.59 -64.09
C ARG A 9 -14.93 31.39 -64.65
N ALA A 10 -15.06 30.65 -65.75
CA ALA A 10 -16.36 30.23 -66.28
C ALA A 10 -17.07 29.19 -65.39
N LEU A 11 -16.33 28.54 -64.49
CA LEU A 11 -16.87 27.58 -63.51
C LEU A 11 -17.31 28.28 -62.21
N LEU A 12 -16.94 29.55 -62.03
CA LEU A 12 -17.37 30.35 -60.88
C LEU A 12 -18.69 31.05 -61.24
N PRO A 13 -19.76 30.87 -60.45
CA PRO A 13 -21.02 31.59 -60.65
C PRO A 13 -20.76 33.10 -60.66
N SER A 14 -21.36 33.81 -61.63
CA SER A 14 -21.29 35.27 -61.73
C SER A 14 -21.95 35.91 -60.50
N LEU A 15 -21.13 36.31 -59.52
CA LEU A 15 -21.61 36.98 -58.30
C LEU A 15 -22.06 38.41 -58.63
N THR A 16 -23.34 38.57 -58.96
CA THR A 16 -24.05 39.82 -58.75
C THR A 16 -24.40 39.91 -57.26
N ALA A 17 -23.66 40.70 -56.50
CA ALA A 17 -24.01 41.01 -55.10
C ALA A 17 -25.30 41.85 -55.07
N PRO A 18 -26.40 41.36 -54.45
CA PRO A 18 -26.94 42.02 -53.24
C PRO A 18 -27.80 41.06 -52.36
N PRO A 19 -28.48 41.50 -51.27
CA PRO A 19 -28.16 42.43 -50.18
C PRO A 19 -27.94 41.66 -48.84
N MET A 20 -27.89 42.38 -47.71
CA MET A 20 -27.73 41.93 -46.30
C MET A 20 -28.01 40.46 -45.99
N ALA A 21 -27.03 39.84 -45.32
CA ALA A 21 -27.06 38.53 -44.71
C ALA A 21 -28.25 38.39 -43.74
N GLU A 22 -29.31 37.72 -44.16
CA GLU A 22 -30.39 37.25 -43.30
C GLU A 22 -30.39 35.72 -43.31
N SER A 23 -30.22 35.17 -42.10
CA SER A 23 -30.46 33.79 -41.65
C SER A 23 -29.96 32.66 -42.55
N SER A 24 -28.69 32.29 -42.41
CA SER A 24 -28.33 30.88 -42.59
C SER A 24 -28.69 30.14 -41.30
N GLU A 25 -29.77 29.35 -41.34
CA GLU A 25 -30.07 28.28 -40.36
C GLU A 25 -29.02 27.15 -40.40
N SER A 26 -27.75 27.47 -40.62
CA SER A 26 -26.64 26.53 -40.42
C SER A 26 -26.19 26.67 -38.97
N GLY A 27 -26.68 25.78 -38.10
CA GLY A 27 -26.41 25.80 -36.67
C GLY A 27 -24.91 26.00 -36.35
N GLY A 28 -24.53 27.21 -35.95
CA GLY A 28 -23.22 27.50 -35.36
C GLY A 28 -22.06 27.82 -36.31
N LEU A 29 -22.23 27.95 -37.63
CA LEU A 29 -21.13 28.32 -38.53
C LEU A 29 -20.89 29.85 -38.60
N ILE A 30 -19.65 30.30 -38.40
CA ILE A 30 -19.22 31.72 -38.50
C ILE A 30 -18.02 31.86 -39.43
N VAL A 31 -17.78 33.05 -39.98
CA VAL A 31 -16.52 33.36 -40.69
C VAL A 31 -15.55 34.05 -39.72
N PHE A 32 -14.42 33.42 -39.41
CA PHE A 32 -13.36 33.97 -38.57
C PHE A 32 -12.05 34.02 -39.35
N ASN A 33 -11.46 35.21 -39.47
CA ASN A 33 -10.23 35.45 -40.23
C ASN A 33 -10.28 34.91 -41.69
N GLY A 34 -11.43 35.06 -42.34
CA GLY A 34 -11.66 34.56 -43.71
C GLY A 34 -11.92 33.05 -43.82
N ALA A 35 -11.84 32.29 -42.72
CA ALA A 35 -12.16 30.86 -42.67
C ALA A 35 -13.56 30.61 -42.11
N MET A 36 -14.25 29.60 -42.63
CA MET A 36 -15.53 29.13 -42.08
C MET A 36 -15.27 28.21 -40.89
N VAL A 37 -15.85 28.55 -39.73
CA VAL A 37 -15.64 27.89 -38.44
C VAL A 37 -16.98 27.43 -37.88
N ASP A 38 -17.11 26.14 -37.61
CA ASP A 38 -18.25 25.55 -36.90
C ASP A 38 -18.04 25.66 -35.38
N VAL A 39 -18.67 26.66 -34.77
CA VAL A 39 -18.61 26.93 -33.32
C VAL A 39 -19.41 25.90 -32.53
N GLY A 40 -20.48 25.33 -33.11
CA GLY A 40 -21.32 24.32 -32.44
C GLY A 40 -20.55 23.03 -32.18
N SER A 41 -19.80 22.55 -33.19
CA SER A 41 -18.90 21.41 -33.03
C SER A 41 -17.75 21.70 -32.05
N MET A 42 -17.22 22.93 -32.06
CA MET A 42 -16.14 23.33 -31.13
C MET A 42 -16.64 23.31 -29.68
N MET A 43 -17.80 23.90 -29.40
CA MET A 43 -18.39 23.88 -28.05
C MET A 43 -18.72 22.46 -27.58
N THR A 44 -19.28 21.62 -28.44
CA THR A 44 -19.56 20.21 -28.10
C THR A 44 -18.29 19.43 -27.72
N LYS A 45 -17.17 19.67 -28.42
CA LYS A 45 -15.87 19.06 -28.08
C LYS A 45 -15.31 19.62 -26.78
N LEU A 46 -15.46 20.92 -26.54
CA LEU A 46 -15.03 21.58 -25.32
C LEU A 46 -15.79 21.03 -24.11
N ASP A 47 -17.12 20.93 -24.17
CA ASP A 47 -17.95 20.36 -23.10
C ASP A 47 -17.56 18.91 -22.76
N LYS A 48 -17.28 18.10 -23.79
CA LYS A 48 -16.80 16.72 -23.61
C LYS A 48 -15.42 16.69 -22.95
N SER A 49 -14.52 17.56 -23.39
CA SER A 49 -13.18 17.68 -22.82
C SER A 49 -13.23 18.14 -21.37
N GLU A 50 -14.12 19.08 -21.04
CA GLU A 50 -14.25 19.63 -19.70
C GLU A 50 -14.80 18.60 -18.71
N LYS A 51 -15.81 17.81 -19.12
CA LYS A 51 -16.29 16.68 -18.32
C LYS A 51 -15.21 15.65 -18.04
N ALA A 52 -14.42 15.29 -19.05
CA ALA A 52 -13.30 14.37 -18.87
C ALA A 52 -12.22 14.94 -17.93
N ARG A 53 -11.96 16.26 -18.01
CA ARG A 53 -11.04 16.96 -17.11
C ARG A 53 -11.54 16.91 -15.66
N GLU A 54 -12.81 17.23 -15.44
CA GLU A 54 -13.45 17.20 -14.11
C GLU A 54 -13.40 15.80 -13.50
N GLU A 55 -13.70 14.75 -14.28
CA GLU A 55 -13.61 13.36 -13.80
C GLU A 55 -12.19 12.96 -13.38
N ILE A 56 -11.16 13.43 -14.10
CA ILE A 56 -9.76 13.17 -13.74
C ILE A 56 -9.39 13.92 -12.46
N GLU A 57 -9.82 15.17 -12.32
CA GLU A 57 -9.56 15.98 -11.13
C GLU A 57 -10.20 15.36 -9.87
N GLN A 58 -11.45 14.91 -9.97
CA GLN A 58 -12.10 14.18 -8.89
C GLN A 58 -11.37 12.89 -8.51
N LYS A 59 -10.92 12.11 -9.50
CA LYS A 59 -10.11 10.89 -9.26
C LYS A 59 -8.79 11.21 -8.58
N LEU A 60 -8.14 12.30 -8.95
CA LEU A 60 -6.88 12.72 -8.35
C LEU A 60 -7.05 13.08 -6.87
N ILE A 61 -8.09 13.83 -6.52
CA ILE A 61 -8.43 14.17 -5.13
C ILE A 61 -8.69 12.90 -4.30
N MET A 62 -9.47 11.95 -4.85
CA MET A 62 -9.75 10.68 -4.16
C MET A 62 -8.49 9.85 -3.94
N LEU A 63 -7.59 9.80 -4.93
CA LEU A 63 -6.33 9.07 -4.81
C LEU A 63 -5.39 9.70 -3.78
N ASP A 64 -5.33 11.03 -3.70
CA ASP A 64 -4.53 11.75 -2.73
C ASP A 64 -5.00 11.46 -1.29
N ALA A 65 -6.32 11.56 -1.06
CA ALA A 65 -6.91 11.21 0.24
C ALA A 65 -6.65 9.74 0.62
N LYS A 66 -6.77 8.82 -0.34
CA LYS A 66 -6.49 7.40 -0.11
C LYS A 66 -5.01 7.14 0.21
N MET A 67 -4.09 7.81 -0.47
CA MET A 67 -2.65 7.68 -0.23
C MET A 67 -2.28 8.16 1.19
N ASP A 68 -2.91 9.23 1.66
CA ASP A 68 -2.75 9.72 3.03
C ASP A 68 -3.24 8.71 4.08
N GLU A 69 -4.40 8.09 3.84
CA GLU A 69 -4.94 7.03 4.70
C GLU A 69 -4.03 5.79 4.71
N ASP A 70 -3.59 5.33 3.54
CA ASP A 70 -2.69 4.18 3.39
C ASP A 70 -1.34 4.44 4.08
N THR A 71 -0.81 5.66 3.98
CA THR A 71 0.43 6.06 4.66
C THR A 71 0.27 6.01 6.18
N LYS A 72 -0.87 6.49 6.72
CA LYS A 72 -1.17 6.40 8.16
C LYS A 72 -1.32 4.95 8.61
N ALA A 73 -2.03 4.13 7.85
CA ALA A 73 -2.22 2.71 8.15
C ALA A 73 -0.89 1.96 8.14
N MET A 74 -0.04 2.18 7.14
CA MET A 74 1.29 1.60 7.05
C MET A 74 2.18 2.01 8.23
N GLY A 75 2.16 3.30 8.62
CA GLY A 75 2.89 3.79 9.78
C GLY A 75 2.43 3.15 11.09
N SER A 76 1.12 2.98 11.29
CA SER A 76 0.57 2.28 12.46
C SER A 76 0.98 0.81 12.49
N MET A 77 0.93 0.13 11.34
CA MET A 77 1.33 -1.27 11.22
C MET A 77 2.84 -1.46 11.49
N GLU A 78 3.68 -0.55 11.01
CA GLU A 78 5.12 -0.59 11.26
C GLU A 78 5.44 -0.40 12.75
N GLN A 79 4.75 0.51 13.44
CA GLN A 79 4.87 0.69 14.89
C GLN A 79 4.45 -0.56 15.66
N ALA A 80 3.31 -1.15 15.31
CA ALA A 80 2.83 -2.38 15.93
C ALA A 80 3.83 -3.54 15.72
N ASN A 81 4.39 -3.67 14.52
CA ASN A 81 5.36 -4.73 14.22
C ASN A 81 6.67 -4.56 15.00
N LYS A 82 7.14 -3.31 15.17
CA LYS A 82 8.30 -3.00 16.03
C LYS A 82 8.04 -3.36 17.50
N ALA A 83 6.86 -3.02 18.01
CA ALA A 83 6.47 -3.36 19.38
C ALA A 83 6.41 -4.88 19.60
N LEU A 84 5.74 -5.61 18.70
CA LEU A 84 5.64 -7.07 18.76
C LEU A 84 7.01 -7.75 18.64
N SER A 85 7.89 -7.24 17.77
CA SER A 85 9.25 -7.76 17.64
C SER A 85 10.06 -7.59 18.94
N LYS A 86 9.90 -6.45 19.63
CA LYS A 86 10.54 -6.21 20.93
C LYS A 86 10.01 -7.15 22.00
N GLU A 87 8.69 -7.29 22.10
CA GLU A 87 8.04 -8.18 23.06
C GLU A 87 8.45 -9.64 22.84
N LEU A 88 8.56 -10.07 21.58
CA LEU A 88 9.03 -11.40 21.23
C LEU A 88 10.45 -11.68 21.75
N GLU A 89 11.37 -10.72 21.61
CA GLU A 89 12.74 -10.88 22.11
C GLU A 89 12.79 -10.88 23.65
N GLU A 90 11.96 -10.07 24.31
CA GLU A 90 11.84 -10.09 25.78
C GLU A 90 11.30 -11.43 26.30
N VAL A 91 10.28 -11.99 25.63
CA VAL A 91 9.72 -13.31 25.97
C VAL A 91 10.74 -14.41 25.74
N LYS A 92 11.49 -14.39 24.63
CA LYS A 92 12.58 -15.34 24.38
C LYS A 92 13.67 -15.26 25.46
N GLY A 93 14.07 -14.05 25.84
CA GLY A 93 15.05 -13.84 26.91
C GLY A 93 14.58 -14.42 28.24
N THR A 94 13.34 -14.11 28.64
CA THR A 94 12.72 -14.62 29.87
C THR A 94 12.62 -16.15 29.86
N LEU A 95 12.21 -16.72 28.73
CA LEU A 95 12.14 -18.16 28.55
C LEU A 95 13.52 -18.81 28.71
N GLY A 96 14.57 -18.24 28.10
CA GLY A 96 15.94 -18.72 28.22
C GLY A 96 16.43 -18.75 29.67
N LEU A 97 16.22 -17.66 30.41
CA LEU A 97 16.57 -17.57 31.84
C LEU A 97 15.80 -18.60 32.69
N THR A 98 14.52 -18.80 32.38
CA THR A 98 13.68 -19.79 33.06
C THR A 98 14.16 -21.21 32.79
N GLN A 99 14.54 -21.51 31.55
CA GLN A 99 15.10 -22.81 31.15
C GLN A 99 16.43 -23.10 31.85
N GLU A 100 17.32 -22.11 31.95
CA GLU A 100 18.59 -22.24 32.68
C GLU A 100 18.38 -22.48 34.18
N THR A 101 17.43 -21.74 34.77
CA THR A 101 17.05 -21.90 36.18
C THR A 101 16.48 -23.30 36.44
N LEU A 102 15.62 -23.79 35.54
CA LEU A 102 15.05 -25.15 35.63
C LEU A 102 16.15 -26.21 35.57
N LYS A 103 17.07 -26.12 34.60
CA LYS A 103 18.20 -27.03 34.46
C LYS A 103 19.05 -27.07 35.75
N THR A 104 19.40 -25.92 36.28
CA THR A 104 20.18 -25.81 37.53
C THR A 104 19.43 -26.46 38.70
N THR A 105 18.11 -26.26 38.78
CA THR A 105 17.26 -26.86 39.82
C THR A 105 17.21 -28.39 39.70
N GLU A 106 17.15 -28.94 38.50
CA GLU A 106 17.20 -30.39 38.25
C GLU A 106 18.55 -30.99 38.65
N GLU A 107 19.66 -30.33 38.32
CA GLU A 107 21.02 -30.72 38.73
C GLU A 107 21.19 -30.71 40.26
N LEU A 108 20.64 -29.69 40.94
CA LEU A 108 20.61 -29.65 42.41
C LEU A 108 19.76 -30.76 43.00
N LYS A 109 18.56 -31.02 42.45
CA LYS A 109 17.69 -32.11 42.88
C LYS A 109 18.39 -33.47 42.79
N THR A 110 19.04 -33.75 41.66
CA THR A 110 19.78 -35.01 41.47
C THR A 110 20.95 -35.13 42.45
N THR A 111 21.66 -34.03 42.71
CA THR A 111 22.73 -33.96 43.71
C THR A 111 22.23 -34.26 45.12
N TYR A 112 21.14 -33.62 45.55
CA TYR A 112 20.54 -33.88 46.87
C TYR A 112 20.06 -35.32 47.00
N HIS A 113 19.39 -35.86 45.97
CA HIS A 113 18.92 -37.24 45.99
C HIS A 113 20.08 -38.23 46.15
N ARG A 114 21.19 -38.01 45.43
CA ARG A 114 22.42 -38.80 45.58
C ARG A 114 23.01 -38.70 46.99
N GLN A 115 23.13 -37.49 47.53
CA GLN A 115 23.68 -37.27 48.87
C GLN A 115 22.85 -37.94 49.97
N ILE A 116 21.52 -37.83 49.89
CA ILE A 116 20.60 -38.50 50.84
C ILE A 116 20.80 -40.01 50.79
N ASN A 117 20.83 -40.60 49.60
CA ASN A 117 21.01 -42.05 49.45
C ASN A 117 22.39 -42.52 49.94
N THR A 118 23.45 -41.77 49.65
CA THR A 118 24.79 -42.05 50.18
C THR A 118 24.81 -41.96 51.71
N CYS A 119 24.24 -40.91 52.30
CA CYS A 119 24.19 -40.73 53.75
C CYS A 119 23.40 -41.85 54.44
N ALA A 120 22.22 -42.21 53.91
CA ALA A 120 21.41 -43.31 54.41
C ALA A 120 22.14 -44.66 54.32
N GLY A 121 22.85 -44.91 53.21
CA GLY A 121 23.69 -46.09 53.03
C GLY A 121 24.83 -46.17 54.03
N SER A 122 25.58 -45.08 54.21
CA SER A 122 26.67 -44.99 55.18
C SER A 122 26.19 -45.18 56.62
N LEU A 123 25.07 -44.54 56.99
CA LEU A 123 24.47 -44.71 58.32
C LEU A 123 24.05 -46.16 58.57
N THR A 124 23.40 -46.78 57.58
CA THR A 124 23.01 -48.20 57.66
C THR A 124 24.23 -49.11 57.84
N SER A 125 25.33 -48.84 57.13
CA SER A 125 26.58 -49.59 57.28
C SER A 125 27.17 -49.43 58.69
N ALA A 126 27.28 -48.20 59.17
CA ALA A 126 27.81 -47.90 60.51
C ALA A 126 26.98 -48.56 61.62
N VAL A 127 25.65 -48.55 61.50
CA VAL A 127 24.76 -49.24 62.46
C VAL A 127 24.98 -50.76 62.42
N LYS A 128 25.12 -51.36 61.23
CA LYS A 128 25.41 -52.80 61.10
C LYS A 128 26.75 -53.17 61.74
N GLU A 129 27.78 -52.35 61.54
CA GLU A 129 29.09 -52.55 62.17
C GLU A 129 29.01 -52.45 63.70
N LEU A 130 28.34 -51.42 64.23
CA LEU A 130 28.10 -51.28 65.66
C LEU A 130 27.37 -52.50 66.24
N LEU A 131 26.27 -52.93 65.61
CA LEU A 131 25.53 -54.12 66.05
C LEU A 131 26.39 -55.39 65.99
N ALA A 132 27.24 -55.55 64.98
CA ALA A 132 28.16 -56.68 64.87
C ALA A 132 29.25 -56.66 65.96
N THR A 133 29.68 -55.48 66.41
CA THR A 133 30.64 -55.34 67.52
C THR A 133 30.01 -55.57 68.90
N LEU A 134 28.74 -55.18 69.09
CA LEU A 134 27.99 -55.34 70.34
C LEU A 134 27.33 -56.73 70.50
N GLY A 135 27.12 -57.46 69.39
CA GLY A 135 26.56 -58.80 69.38
C GLY A 135 27.58 -59.92 69.64
N LYS A 136 28.80 -59.58 70.04
CA LYS A 136 29.82 -60.47 70.60
C LYS A 136 29.99 -60.15 72.09
#